data_AF-A0A3B5KRA9-F1
#
_entry.id   AF-A0A3B5KRA9-F1
#
_cell.length_a   1.000
_cell.length_b   1.000
_cell.length_c   1.000
_cell.angle_alpha   90.00
_cell.angle_beta   90.00
_cell.angle_gamma   90.00
#
_symmetry.space_group_name_H-M   'P 1'
#
loop_
_entity.id
_entity.type
_entity.pdbx_description
1 polymer ?
#
loop_
_entity_poly.entity_id
_entity_poly.type
_entity_poly.pdbx_seq_one_letter_code
_entity_poly.pdbx_strand_id
1 'polypeptide(L)'
;MGKFSKQESAFIVWQGGIGGARPSPACDCRLIRHDPLLIPGNEQIENMDMNVKRYDSTGMFHWCPSKEIEKVILTRSEASMTVLSGHVVVCIFGDVTSALVGLRNLVMPLRASNFHYHELKPIVFVGSLDYLRREWETLHNFPKGTPLSRADLRAVNINLCDMCVILSANQNNIEDASLQDKECILASLNIKSMQFDDSIGVLQANSQGFTPPGMDRSSPDSSPVHGFVRQASVTTGSNIPIITELVNDSNVQFLDQDDDDDPDTELYLTQPFACGTAFAVSVLDSLMSATYFNDNILTLIRTLVTGGATPELEALLAEENALRGGYSTPQTLANRDRCRVAQLALYDGPFADLGDGGCYGDLFCKALKTYNMLCFGIYRLRDAHLGTPSQCTKRYVITNPPYEFELVPTDLIFCLMQFDHNAGQSRTSLSHSSHSSHSSSKKSSSVHSVPPSNRQNRSSKSREAREKQK
;
A
#
# COMPACT_ATOMS: atom_id res chain seq x y z
N MET A 1 -64.12 3.28 13.67
CA MET A 1 -64.98 4.01 14.63
C MET A 1 -65.16 3.14 15.86
N GLY A 2 -64.98 3.63 17.09
CA GLY A 2 -65.09 2.76 18.29
C GLY A 2 -64.57 3.36 19.61
N LYS A 3 -65.17 4.47 20.05
CA LYS A 3 -65.13 5.13 21.38
C LYS A 3 -63.90 5.00 22.31
N PHE A 4 -63.46 6.17 22.79
CA PHE A 4 -62.61 6.38 23.97
C PHE A 4 -63.11 5.67 25.25
N SER A 5 -62.17 5.41 26.16
CA SER A 5 -62.39 5.61 27.60
C SER A 5 -61.25 6.46 28.18
N LYS A 6 -61.58 7.44 29.02
CA LYS A 6 -60.64 8.20 29.87
C LYS A 6 -60.80 7.68 31.30
N GLN A 7 -59.72 7.70 32.09
CA GLN A 7 -59.88 8.12 33.48
C GLN A 7 -58.65 8.88 33.98
N GLU A 8 -58.93 9.98 34.66
CA GLU A 8 -57.95 10.90 35.25
C GLU A 8 -57.91 10.68 36.77
N SER A 9 -56.81 11.07 37.42
CA SER A 9 -56.83 11.49 38.83
C SER A 9 -55.61 12.34 39.14
N ALA A 10 -55.83 13.55 39.66
CA ALA A 10 -54.79 14.46 40.13
C ALA A 10 -55.28 15.26 41.34
N PHE A 11 -54.47 15.30 42.39
CA PHE A 11 -54.55 16.20 43.56
C PHE A 11 -53.09 16.44 43.99
N ILE A 12 -52.52 17.64 44.17
CA ILE A 12 -52.97 18.98 44.62
C ILE A 12 -53.13 19.09 46.14
N VAL A 13 -52.32 20.00 46.73
CA VAL A 13 -52.46 20.84 47.97
C VAL A 13 -51.01 21.12 48.48
N TRP A 14 -50.40 22.32 48.57
CA TRP A 14 -50.70 23.63 49.24
C TRP A 14 -50.63 23.57 50.79
N GLN A 15 -50.17 24.56 51.59
CA GLN A 15 -49.65 25.94 51.40
C GLN A 15 -48.94 26.44 52.70
N GLY A 16 -47.98 27.39 52.62
CA GLY A 16 -47.50 28.26 53.74
C GLY A 16 -46.48 27.64 54.73
N GLY A 17 -45.74 28.37 55.58
CA GLY A 17 -45.62 29.83 55.83
C GLY A 17 -45.14 30.14 57.29
N ILE A 18 -44.55 31.28 57.72
CA ILE A 18 -43.98 32.53 57.14
C ILE A 18 -42.94 33.11 58.16
N GLY A 19 -41.81 33.69 57.71
CA GLY A 19 -41.05 34.76 58.42
C GLY A 19 -39.71 34.40 59.09
N GLY A 20 -38.71 35.30 59.21
CA GLY A 20 -38.52 36.60 58.53
C GLY A 20 -37.57 37.61 59.21
N ALA A 21 -36.53 38.10 58.51
CA ALA A 21 -35.73 39.30 58.86
C ALA A 21 -34.91 39.84 57.65
N ARG A 22 -34.44 41.09 57.73
CA ARG A 22 -33.58 41.87 56.78
C ARG A 22 -32.60 42.76 57.62
N PRO A 23 -31.62 43.53 57.07
CA PRO A 23 -31.30 43.87 55.67
C PRO A 23 -29.80 43.73 55.24
N SER A 24 -29.53 44.13 53.99
CA SER A 24 -28.22 44.30 53.28
C SER A 24 -27.47 45.60 53.69
N PRO A 25 -26.36 46.07 53.03
CA PRO A 25 -25.57 45.49 51.92
C PRO A 25 -24.02 45.59 52.05
N ALA A 26 -23.29 44.96 51.12
CA ALA A 26 -21.93 45.40 50.73
C ALA A 26 -21.59 44.90 49.30
N CYS A 27 -20.84 45.71 48.54
CA CYS A 27 -20.17 45.30 47.30
C CYS A 27 -18.66 45.43 47.49
N ASP A 28 -17.87 44.48 47.03
CA ASP A 28 -16.47 44.74 46.63
C ASP A 28 -16.02 43.73 45.56
N CYS A 29 -15.05 44.11 44.74
CA CYS A 29 -14.55 43.32 43.62
C CYS A 29 -13.05 43.04 43.80
N ARG A 30 -12.64 41.76 43.85
CA ARG A 30 -11.24 41.37 44.07
C ARG A 30 -10.69 40.40 43.03
N LEU A 31 -10.33 41.00 41.90
CA LEU A 31 -9.09 40.76 41.14
C LEU A 31 -8.44 39.37 41.30
N ILE A 32 -8.60 38.55 40.26
CA ILE A 32 -7.66 37.46 39.97
C ILE A 32 -6.31 38.09 39.64
N ARG A 33 -5.27 37.81 40.43
CA ARG A 33 -3.88 38.05 40.01
C ARG A 33 -3.46 36.92 39.08
N HIS A 34 -3.45 37.18 37.78
CA HIS A 34 -2.57 36.45 36.88
C HIS A 34 -1.14 36.92 37.12
N ASP A 35 -0.21 36.00 37.35
CA ASP A 35 1.20 36.20 37.05
C ASP A 35 1.45 35.73 35.60
N PRO A 36 1.68 36.63 34.63
CA PRO A 36 1.99 36.24 33.27
C PRO A 36 3.50 36.06 33.12
N LEU A 37 3.97 34.80 33.05
CA LEU A 37 5.18 34.36 32.30
C LEU A 37 5.51 32.85 32.51
N LEU A 38 4.52 31.97 32.31
CA LEU A 38 4.78 30.55 32.04
C LEU A 38 3.96 30.12 30.83
N ILE A 39 4.65 29.78 29.74
CA ILE A 39 4.03 29.29 28.50
C ILE A 39 3.85 27.77 28.65
N PRO A 40 2.63 27.22 28.57
CA PRO A 40 2.40 25.77 28.55
C PRO A 40 2.77 25.21 27.16
N GLY A 41 4.08 25.14 26.89
CA GLY A 41 4.64 24.67 25.62
C GLY A 41 4.81 23.14 25.57
N ASN A 42 4.40 22.55 24.46
CA ASN A 42 4.65 21.18 23.99
C ASN A 42 4.12 19.99 24.83
N GLU A 43 4.36 19.89 26.15
CA GLU A 43 4.12 18.63 26.90
C GLU A 43 2.66 18.13 26.87
N GLN A 44 1.68 19.02 26.71
CA GLN A 44 0.26 18.62 26.64
C GLN A 44 -0.17 18.12 25.25
N ILE A 45 0.57 18.44 24.18
CA ILE A 45 0.21 18.05 22.81
C ILE A 45 0.57 16.58 22.57
N GLU A 46 1.76 16.15 22.99
CA GLU A 46 2.21 14.76 22.87
C GLU A 46 1.36 13.80 23.74
N ASN A 47 0.94 14.24 24.92
CA ASN A 47 0.12 13.44 25.83
C ASN A 47 -1.31 13.17 25.34
N MET A 48 -1.92 14.07 24.53
CA MET A 48 -3.22 13.77 23.92
C MET A 48 -3.11 12.73 22.81
N ASP A 49 -2.01 12.72 22.07
CA ASP A 49 -1.81 11.84 20.90
C ASP A 49 -1.59 10.37 21.30
N MET A 50 -1.07 10.12 22.51
CA MET A 50 -0.97 8.79 23.12
C MET A 50 -2.32 8.14 23.47
N ASN A 51 -3.37 8.95 23.67
CA ASN A 51 -4.70 8.45 24.06
C ASN A 51 -5.56 8.02 22.84
N VAL A 52 -5.06 8.24 21.62
CA VAL A 52 -5.72 7.83 20.37
C VAL A 52 -5.37 6.37 20.05
N LYS A 53 -6.37 5.50 20.07
CA LYS A 53 -6.24 4.11 19.62
C LYS A 53 -5.99 4.04 18.11
N ARG A 54 -4.72 3.85 17.72
CA ARG A 54 -4.25 3.77 16.31
C ARG A 54 -4.03 2.33 15.81
N TYR A 55 -3.93 1.38 16.73
CA TYR A 55 -3.61 -0.02 16.49
C TYR A 55 -4.61 -0.94 17.20
N ASP A 56 -4.63 -2.21 16.82
CA ASP A 56 -5.38 -3.25 17.52
C ASP A 56 -4.74 -3.59 18.89
N SER A 57 -5.35 -4.49 19.66
CA SER A 57 -4.84 -4.91 20.98
C SER A 57 -3.46 -5.58 20.95
N THR A 58 -3.09 -6.24 19.85
CA THR A 58 -1.79 -6.91 19.69
C THR A 58 -0.70 -6.00 19.09
N GLY A 59 -1.08 -4.87 18.47
CA GLY A 59 -0.16 -3.98 17.75
C GLY A 59 0.23 -4.45 16.35
N MET A 60 -0.43 -5.49 15.82
CA MET A 60 -0.10 -6.12 14.54
C MET A 60 -0.78 -5.46 13.34
N PHE A 61 -1.88 -4.72 13.57
CA PHE A 61 -2.70 -4.10 12.53
C PHE A 61 -3.14 -2.67 12.88
N HIS A 62 -3.36 -1.84 11.87
CA HIS A 62 -3.94 -0.51 12.04
C HIS A 62 -5.44 -0.60 12.30
N TRP A 63 -5.91 0.14 13.30
CA TRP A 63 -7.30 0.14 13.76
C TRP A 63 -7.89 1.54 13.72
N CYS A 64 -9.19 1.65 13.47
CA CYS A 64 -9.96 2.86 13.70
C CYS A 64 -11.31 2.55 14.38
N PRO A 65 -11.94 3.57 15.01
CA PRO A 65 -13.32 3.46 15.50
C PRO A 65 -14.27 2.96 14.40
N SER A 66 -15.30 2.23 14.83
CA SER A 66 -16.38 1.73 13.98
C SER A 66 -16.95 2.82 13.07
N LYS A 67 -17.01 2.53 11.76
CA LYS A 67 -17.66 3.41 10.78
C LYS A 67 -18.94 2.78 10.26
N GLU A 68 -20.05 3.48 10.45
CA GLU A 68 -21.31 3.21 9.74
C GLU A 68 -21.07 3.28 8.22
N ILE A 69 -21.57 2.28 7.48
CA ILE A 69 -21.33 2.15 6.03
C ILE A 69 -21.76 3.40 5.24
N GLU A 70 -22.83 4.08 5.67
CA GLU A 70 -23.37 5.29 5.05
C GLU A 70 -22.39 6.47 5.03
N LYS A 71 -21.47 6.55 6.01
CA LYS A 71 -20.43 7.59 6.08
C LYS A 71 -19.23 7.31 5.16
N VAL A 72 -19.25 6.19 4.44
CA VAL A 72 -18.11 5.66 3.69
C VAL A 72 -18.48 5.23 2.26
N ILE A 73 -19.77 4.99 1.99
CA ILE A 73 -20.29 4.87 0.61
C ILE A 73 -20.01 6.18 -0.12
N LEU A 74 -19.34 6.09 -1.27
CA LEU A 74 -19.29 7.18 -2.25
C LEU A 74 -20.33 6.97 -3.34
N THR A 75 -20.90 8.06 -3.85
CA THR A 75 -21.56 8.05 -5.16
C THR A 75 -20.54 8.17 -6.29
N ARG A 76 -20.94 7.82 -7.51
CA ARG A 76 -20.15 8.02 -8.75
C ARG A 76 -19.58 9.44 -8.87
N SER A 77 -20.37 10.46 -8.53
CA SER A 77 -19.97 11.86 -8.64
C SER A 77 -18.90 12.22 -7.61
N GLU A 78 -19.07 11.80 -6.35
CA GLU A 78 -18.08 12.04 -5.29
C GLU A 78 -16.77 11.30 -5.57
N ALA A 79 -16.84 10.06 -6.03
CA ALA A 79 -15.68 9.29 -6.48
C ALA A 79 -14.89 10.05 -7.59
N SER A 80 -15.58 10.61 -8.58
CA SER A 80 -14.94 11.42 -9.63
C SER A 80 -14.38 12.77 -9.16
N MET A 81 -14.85 13.30 -8.03
CA MET A 81 -14.28 14.49 -7.38
C MET A 81 -13.07 14.16 -6.49
N THR A 82 -12.99 12.92 -5.97
CA THR A 82 -11.81 12.43 -5.26
C THR A 82 -10.78 11.87 -6.22
N VAL A 83 -9.70 12.61 -6.49
CA VAL A 83 -8.57 12.11 -7.30
C VAL A 83 -7.83 11.02 -6.51
N LEU A 84 -8.23 9.77 -6.75
CA LEU A 84 -7.59 8.58 -6.18
C LEU A 84 -6.46 8.09 -7.08
N SER A 85 -5.31 7.83 -6.48
CA SER A 85 -4.08 7.38 -7.13
C SER A 85 -3.28 6.57 -6.12
N GLY A 86 -2.54 5.54 -6.55
CA GLY A 86 -1.82 4.65 -5.62
C GLY A 86 -2.75 3.80 -4.74
N HIS A 87 -3.89 3.40 -5.28
CA HIS A 87 -4.98 2.74 -4.56
C HIS A 87 -5.24 1.32 -5.09
N VAL A 88 -5.94 0.49 -4.30
CA VAL A 88 -6.38 -0.85 -4.70
C VAL A 88 -7.87 -0.81 -5.02
N VAL A 89 -8.25 -1.29 -6.20
CA VAL A 89 -9.66 -1.52 -6.56
C VAL A 89 -9.98 -2.99 -6.33
N VAL A 90 -11.12 -3.29 -5.71
CA VAL A 90 -11.57 -4.67 -5.47
C VAL A 90 -12.97 -4.83 -6.06
N CYS A 91 -13.04 -5.44 -7.24
CA CYS A 91 -14.27 -5.74 -7.96
C CYS A 91 -14.86 -7.06 -7.44
N ILE A 92 -16.11 -7.03 -6.98
CA ILE A 92 -16.75 -8.18 -6.33
C ILE A 92 -18.09 -8.50 -7.00
N PHE A 93 -18.18 -9.70 -7.56
CA PHE A 93 -19.41 -10.24 -8.14
C PHE A 93 -20.15 -11.09 -7.10
N GLY A 94 -21.15 -10.48 -6.44
CA GLY A 94 -21.91 -11.12 -5.36
C GLY A 94 -23.27 -10.47 -5.11
N ASP A 95 -24.26 -11.32 -4.84
CA ASP A 95 -25.66 -10.98 -4.60
C ASP A 95 -26.09 -11.23 -3.14
N VAL A 96 -27.31 -10.83 -2.80
CA VAL A 96 -27.90 -11.00 -1.45
C VAL A 96 -27.89 -12.47 -0.99
N THR A 97 -27.95 -13.42 -1.91
CA THR A 97 -27.92 -14.87 -1.68
C THR A 97 -26.52 -15.50 -1.75
N SER A 98 -25.51 -14.79 -2.26
CA SER A 98 -24.15 -15.33 -2.43
C SER A 98 -23.45 -15.61 -1.09
N ALA A 99 -22.47 -16.51 -1.10
CA ALA A 99 -21.63 -16.80 0.07
C ALA A 99 -20.76 -15.59 0.43
N LEU A 100 -20.37 -15.47 1.70
CA LEU A 100 -19.38 -14.46 2.11
C LEU A 100 -17.97 -14.96 1.74
N VAL A 101 -17.21 -14.13 1.04
CA VAL A 101 -15.80 -14.40 0.68
C VAL A 101 -14.88 -14.11 1.87
N GLY A 102 -15.29 -13.18 2.75
CA GLY A 102 -14.48 -12.78 3.90
C GLY A 102 -13.36 -11.83 3.49
N LEU A 103 -13.71 -10.73 2.83
CA LEU A 103 -12.84 -9.62 2.40
C LEU A 103 -11.94 -9.10 3.53
N ARG A 104 -12.34 -9.31 4.78
CA ARG A 104 -11.51 -9.13 5.97
C ARG A 104 -10.10 -9.73 5.82
N ASN A 105 -9.99 -10.92 5.23
CA ASN A 105 -8.72 -11.62 4.99
C ASN A 105 -7.85 -10.94 3.93
N LEU A 106 -8.45 -10.22 2.97
CA LEU A 106 -7.75 -9.37 2.01
C LEU A 106 -7.32 -8.03 2.64
N VAL A 107 -8.16 -7.44 3.49
CA VAL A 107 -7.89 -6.13 4.11
C VAL A 107 -6.86 -6.20 5.23
N MET A 108 -6.85 -7.26 6.05
CA MET A 108 -5.91 -7.38 7.19
C MET A 108 -4.44 -7.24 6.77
N PRO A 109 -3.89 -8.02 5.81
CA PRO A 109 -2.49 -7.86 5.38
C PRO A 109 -2.18 -6.45 4.84
N LEU A 110 -3.11 -5.88 4.06
CA LEU A 110 -3.03 -4.52 3.53
C LEU A 110 -3.13 -3.41 4.61
N ARG A 111 -3.31 -3.78 5.88
CA ARG A 111 -3.40 -2.88 7.05
C ARG A 111 -2.43 -3.25 8.17
N ALA A 112 -1.49 -4.16 7.94
CA ALA A 112 -0.45 -4.54 8.90
C ALA A 112 0.37 -3.34 9.42
N SER A 113 0.88 -3.44 10.65
CA SER A 113 1.53 -2.36 11.39
C SER A 113 2.98 -2.06 10.99
N ASN A 114 3.56 -2.87 10.10
CA ASN A 114 4.85 -2.70 9.42
C ASN A 114 4.80 -1.75 8.20
N PHE A 115 3.65 -1.13 7.95
CA PHE A 115 3.53 0.05 7.10
C PHE A 115 3.28 1.32 7.94
N HIS A 116 3.60 2.48 7.40
CA HIS A 116 3.17 3.75 7.96
C HIS A 116 1.76 4.11 7.48
N TYR A 117 1.00 4.85 8.29
CA TYR A 117 -0.36 5.27 7.94
C TYR A 117 -0.45 6.05 6.61
N HIS A 118 0.64 6.73 6.20
CA HIS A 118 0.71 7.40 4.90
C HIS A 118 0.97 6.42 3.73
N GLU A 119 1.74 5.34 3.94
CA GLU A 119 2.00 4.27 2.95
C GLU A 119 0.78 3.35 2.71
N LEU A 120 -0.17 3.28 3.64
CA LEU A 120 -1.37 2.45 3.50
C LEU A 120 -2.20 2.84 2.26
N LYS A 121 -2.20 1.99 1.23
CA LYS A 121 -2.99 2.18 -0.01
C LYS A 121 -4.49 2.24 0.30
N PRO A 122 -5.25 3.23 -0.20
CA PRO A 122 -6.72 3.20 -0.12
C PRO A 122 -7.28 1.95 -0.80
N ILE A 123 -8.38 1.40 -0.29
CA ILE A 123 -9.08 0.25 -0.88
C ILE A 123 -10.49 0.69 -1.27
N VAL A 124 -10.85 0.54 -2.54
CA VAL A 124 -12.19 0.84 -3.07
C VAL A 124 -12.87 -0.46 -3.50
N PHE A 125 -13.96 -0.82 -2.84
CA PHE A 125 -14.78 -1.98 -3.20
C PHE A 125 -15.84 -1.60 -4.22
N VAL A 126 -15.84 -2.26 -5.37
CA VAL A 126 -16.82 -2.03 -6.45
C VAL A 126 -17.71 -3.27 -6.57
N GLY A 127 -19.00 -3.12 -6.28
CA GLY A 127 -19.93 -4.25 -6.31
C GLY A 127 -21.36 -3.90 -5.89
N SER A 128 -22.10 -4.92 -5.46
CA SER A 128 -23.44 -4.77 -4.89
C SER A 128 -23.37 -4.24 -3.45
N LEU A 129 -24.12 -3.17 -3.14
CA LEU A 129 -24.20 -2.66 -1.77
C LEU A 129 -24.79 -3.67 -0.80
N ASP A 130 -25.74 -4.50 -1.24
CA ASP A 130 -26.43 -5.45 -0.37
C ASP A 130 -25.56 -6.68 -0.04
N TYR A 131 -24.58 -6.97 -0.88
CA TYR A 131 -23.48 -7.87 -0.55
C TYR A 131 -22.50 -7.20 0.44
N LEU A 132 -22.00 -6.01 0.10
CA LEU A 132 -21.01 -5.28 0.91
C LEU A 132 -21.54 -4.95 2.31
N ARG A 133 -22.84 -4.69 2.48
CA ARG A 133 -23.51 -4.52 3.78
C ARG A 133 -23.33 -5.72 4.71
N ARG A 134 -23.40 -6.95 4.18
CA ARG A 134 -23.24 -8.20 4.95
C ARG A 134 -21.80 -8.42 5.42
N GLU A 135 -20.82 -7.99 4.64
CA GLU A 135 -19.40 -8.09 5.01
C GLU A 135 -18.88 -6.89 5.83
N TRP A 136 -19.56 -5.74 5.79
CA TRP A 136 -19.08 -4.51 6.44
C TRP A 136 -18.91 -4.64 7.96
N GLU A 137 -19.69 -5.50 8.62
CA GLU A 137 -19.54 -5.85 10.04
C GLU A 137 -18.16 -6.43 10.38
N THR A 138 -17.39 -6.92 9.39
CA THR A 138 -16.01 -7.38 9.57
C THR A 138 -14.96 -6.35 9.14
N LEU A 139 -15.37 -5.26 8.46
CA LEU A 139 -14.49 -4.28 7.81
C LEU A 139 -14.50 -2.89 8.47
N HIS A 140 -15.56 -2.55 9.20
CA HIS A 140 -15.83 -1.23 9.76
C HIS A 140 -14.74 -0.66 10.72
N ASN A 141 -13.79 -1.49 11.18
CA ASN A 141 -12.64 -1.08 12.00
C ASN A 141 -11.36 -0.73 11.21
N PHE A 142 -11.33 -0.86 9.87
CA PHE A 142 -10.13 -0.56 9.09
C PHE A 142 -10.08 0.89 8.55
N PRO A 143 -8.89 1.53 8.51
CA PRO A 143 -8.72 2.81 7.84
C PRO A 143 -8.72 2.67 6.31
N LYS A 144 -9.12 3.74 5.60
CA LYS A 144 -9.11 3.86 4.13
C LYS A 144 -9.72 2.68 3.35
N GLY A 145 -10.80 2.06 3.83
CA GLY A 145 -11.65 1.19 3.01
C GLY A 145 -12.93 1.94 2.63
N THR A 146 -13.36 1.85 1.37
CA THR A 146 -14.49 2.61 0.82
C THR A 146 -15.35 1.76 -0.11
N PRO A 147 -16.62 1.48 0.21
CA PRO A 147 -17.55 0.83 -0.72
C PRO A 147 -18.08 1.83 -1.76
N LEU A 148 -18.23 1.37 -3.00
CA LEU A 148 -18.71 2.13 -4.15
C LEU A 148 -19.81 1.35 -4.86
N SER A 149 -21.02 1.92 -4.94
CA SER A 149 -22.15 1.24 -5.53
C SER A 149 -22.09 1.27 -7.06
N ARG A 150 -21.97 0.10 -7.70
CA ARG A 150 -22.34 -0.14 -9.11
C ARG A 150 -21.88 0.96 -10.10
N ALA A 151 -20.60 1.34 -10.05
CA ALA A 151 -20.05 2.50 -10.76
C ALA A 151 -19.03 2.12 -11.84
N ASP A 152 -18.97 2.93 -12.92
CA ASP A 152 -17.95 2.82 -13.95
C ASP A 152 -16.54 2.91 -13.33
N LEU A 153 -15.66 1.99 -13.74
CA LEU A 153 -14.26 1.93 -13.25
C LEU A 153 -13.46 3.20 -13.61
N ARG A 154 -13.92 3.97 -14.61
CA ARG A 154 -13.41 5.33 -14.92
C ARG A 154 -13.61 6.31 -13.76
N ALA A 155 -14.71 6.25 -13.02
CA ALA A 155 -14.99 7.17 -11.90
C ALA A 155 -14.10 6.92 -10.67
N VAL A 156 -13.39 5.79 -10.63
CA VAL A 156 -12.42 5.44 -9.59
C VAL A 156 -10.99 5.82 -10.00
N ASN A 157 -10.77 6.19 -11.27
CA ASN A 157 -9.45 6.33 -11.90
C ASN A 157 -8.66 5.01 -11.85
N ILE A 158 -9.24 3.92 -12.33
CA ILE A 158 -8.59 2.59 -12.38
C ILE A 158 -7.26 2.58 -13.16
N ASN A 159 -7.06 3.52 -14.09
CA ASN A 159 -5.79 3.77 -14.77
C ASN A 159 -4.67 4.34 -13.86
N LEU A 160 -5.00 4.70 -12.62
CA LEU A 160 -4.08 5.16 -11.57
C LEU A 160 -4.14 4.27 -10.30
N CYS A 161 -4.70 3.05 -10.41
CA CYS A 161 -4.65 2.07 -9.34
C CYS A 161 -3.31 1.30 -9.36
N ASP A 162 -2.86 0.88 -8.18
CA ASP A 162 -1.67 0.04 -8.02
C ASP A 162 -2.00 -1.46 -8.21
N MET A 163 -3.28 -1.83 -8.09
CA MET A 163 -3.80 -3.18 -8.34
C MET A 163 -5.33 -3.13 -8.46
N CYS A 164 -5.88 -3.84 -9.44
CA CYS A 164 -7.29 -4.23 -9.48
C CYS A 164 -7.41 -5.72 -9.14
N VAL A 165 -8.13 -6.05 -8.08
CA VAL A 165 -8.44 -7.43 -7.68
C VAL A 165 -9.86 -7.75 -8.11
N ILE A 166 -10.07 -8.88 -8.78
CA ILE A 166 -11.38 -9.34 -9.25
C ILE A 166 -11.72 -10.65 -8.55
N LEU A 167 -12.85 -10.67 -7.82
CA LEU A 167 -13.32 -11.79 -7.00
C LEU A 167 -14.76 -12.18 -7.34
N SER A 168 -15.07 -13.47 -7.25
CA SER A 168 -16.43 -14.00 -7.42
C SER A 168 -16.96 -14.62 -6.13
N ALA A 169 -18.10 -14.13 -5.64
CA ALA A 169 -18.83 -14.73 -4.53
C ALA A 169 -19.95 -15.69 -4.99
N ASN A 170 -20.18 -15.78 -6.31
CA ASN A 170 -21.34 -16.47 -6.89
C ASN A 170 -21.02 -17.91 -7.38
N GLN A 171 -19.80 -18.38 -7.14
CA GLN A 171 -19.21 -19.64 -7.60
C GLN A 171 -20.15 -20.86 -7.42
N ASN A 172 -20.82 -20.95 -6.27
CA ASN A 172 -21.63 -22.11 -5.86
C ASN A 172 -23.00 -22.27 -6.58
N ASN A 173 -23.43 -21.29 -7.39
CA ASN A 173 -24.78 -21.25 -7.97
C ASN A 173 -24.85 -21.72 -9.44
N ILE A 174 -23.76 -22.22 -10.02
CA ILE A 174 -23.65 -22.54 -11.45
C ILE A 174 -23.28 -24.02 -11.62
N GLU A 175 -24.16 -24.78 -12.28
CA GLU A 175 -24.03 -26.23 -12.51
C GLU A 175 -22.88 -26.61 -13.46
N ASP A 176 -22.50 -25.69 -14.36
CA ASP A 176 -21.40 -25.87 -15.30
C ASP A 176 -20.10 -25.24 -14.75
N ALA A 177 -19.13 -26.09 -14.41
CA ALA A 177 -17.83 -25.69 -13.87
C ALA A 177 -16.96 -24.87 -14.83
N SER A 178 -17.24 -24.85 -16.14
CA SER A 178 -16.57 -23.93 -17.07
C SER A 178 -17.10 -22.50 -16.96
N LEU A 179 -18.39 -22.34 -16.64
CA LEU A 179 -19.09 -21.06 -16.62
C LEU A 179 -19.04 -20.32 -15.26
N GLN A 180 -18.36 -20.88 -14.25
CA GLN A 180 -18.22 -20.27 -12.93
C GLN A 180 -17.41 -18.96 -12.96
N ASP A 181 -16.33 -18.91 -13.74
CA ASP A 181 -15.42 -17.75 -13.82
C ASP A 181 -15.85 -16.67 -14.82
N LYS A 182 -16.97 -16.86 -15.53
CA LYS A 182 -17.39 -16.01 -16.66
C LYS A 182 -17.43 -14.51 -16.31
N GLU A 183 -17.82 -14.15 -15.08
CA GLU A 183 -17.97 -12.76 -14.64
C GLU A 183 -16.59 -12.13 -14.35
N CYS A 184 -15.67 -12.92 -13.77
CA CYS A 184 -14.28 -12.54 -13.56
C CYS A 184 -13.54 -12.28 -14.88
N ILE A 185 -13.65 -13.23 -15.83
CA ILE A 185 -13.00 -13.14 -17.15
C ILE A 185 -13.53 -11.94 -17.95
N LEU A 186 -14.86 -11.79 -18.04
CA LEU A 186 -15.49 -10.68 -18.75
C LEU A 186 -15.13 -9.32 -18.11
N ALA A 187 -14.99 -9.24 -16.79
CA ALA A 187 -14.53 -8.04 -16.11
C ALA A 187 -13.06 -7.70 -16.42
N SER A 188 -12.18 -8.71 -16.41
CA SER A 188 -10.75 -8.56 -16.72
C SER A 188 -10.54 -8.11 -18.16
N LEU A 189 -11.20 -8.75 -19.13
CA LEU A 189 -11.17 -8.37 -20.55
C LEU A 189 -11.78 -6.99 -20.79
N ASN A 190 -12.88 -6.64 -20.12
CA ASN A 190 -13.47 -5.31 -20.18
C ASN A 190 -12.44 -4.24 -19.76
N ILE A 191 -11.77 -4.40 -18.59
CA ILE A 191 -10.74 -3.47 -18.11
C ILE A 191 -9.59 -3.36 -19.12
N LYS A 192 -9.07 -4.49 -19.62
CA LYS A 192 -8.00 -4.50 -20.65
C LYS A 192 -8.41 -3.74 -21.92
N SER A 193 -9.68 -3.80 -22.31
CA SER A 193 -10.22 -3.07 -23.48
C SER A 193 -10.44 -1.56 -23.25
N MET A 194 -10.40 -1.07 -22.00
CA MET A 194 -10.68 0.34 -21.72
C MET A 194 -9.57 1.27 -22.24
N GLN A 195 -9.95 2.33 -22.93
CA GLN A 195 -9.04 3.42 -23.32
C GLN A 195 -9.27 4.65 -22.42
N PHE A 196 -8.20 5.39 -22.15
CA PHE A 196 -8.17 6.56 -21.26
C PHE A 196 -7.49 7.74 -21.96
N ASP A 197 -8.20 8.87 -22.06
CA ASP A 197 -7.65 10.10 -22.64
C ASP A 197 -6.82 10.87 -21.61
N ASP A 198 -5.53 11.09 -21.89
CA ASP A 198 -4.61 11.91 -21.06
C ASP A 198 -5.02 13.40 -20.90
N SER A 199 -6.14 13.80 -21.51
CA SER A 199 -6.75 15.13 -21.41
C SER A 199 -7.01 15.60 -19.97
N ILE A 200 -7.18 14.67 -19.02
CA ILE A 200 -7.30 14.97 -17.57
C ILE A 200 -6.07 15.75 -17.05
N GLY A 201 -4.89 15.52 -17.62
CA GLY A 201 -3.65 16.24 -17.27
C GLY A 201 -3.53 17.66 -17.84
N VAL A 202 -4.43 18.08 -18.75
CA VAL A 202 -4.31 19.34 -19.50
C VAL A 202 -5.21 20.45 -18.96
N LEU A 203 -6.33 20.10 -18.33
CA LEU A 203 -7.35 21.09 -17.91
C LEU A 203 -6.95 21.98 -16.71
N GLN A 204 -5.81 21.71 -16.06
CA GLN A 204 -5.29 22.58 -14.99
C GLN A 204 -4.26 23.64 -15.48
N ALA A 205 -4.14 23.84 -16.80
CA ALA A 205 -3.29 24.88 -17.40
C ALA A 205 -4.05 26.11 -17.96
N ASN A 206 -5.39 26.10 -17.96
CA ASN A 206 -6.22 27.18 -18.52
C ASN A 206 -6.66 28.22 -17.47
N SER A 207 -5.69 28.87 -16.83
CA SER A 207 -5.93 30.10 -16.07
C SER A 207 -4.83 31.11 -16.36
N GLN A 208 -5.24 32.33 -16.75
CA GLN A 208 -4.43 33.32 -17.49
C GLN A 208 -4.07 32.86 -18.92
N GLY A 209 -4.17 33.69 -19.96
CA GLY A 209 -4.67 35.06 -20.01
C GLY A 209 -3.80 35.98 -20.86
N PHE A 210 -4.21 36.22 -22.11
CA PHE A 210 -3.71 37.29 -22.99
C PHE A 210 -2.22 37.20 -23.40
N THR A 211 -1.96 36.56 -24.56
CA THR A 211 -0.68 36.68 -25.29
C THR A 211 -0.80 37.68 -26.45
N PRO A 212 0.06 38.72 -26.54
CA PRO A 212 0.11 39.60 -27.70
C PRO A 212 0.66 38.89 -28.95
N PRO A 213 0.18 39.23 -30.17
CA PRO A 213 0.71 38.65 -31.40
C PRO A 213 2.06 39.27 -31.79
N GLY A 214 3.02 38.45 -32.22
CA GLY A 214 4.25 38.91 -32.89
C GLY A 214 5.58 38.49 -32.27
N MET A 215 5.77 37.22 -31.92
CA MET A 215 7.11 36.70 -31.60
C MET A 215 7.25 35.21 -31.96
N ASP A 216 8.03 34.93 -33.00
CA ASP A 216 8.25 33.58 -33.51
C ASP A 216 9.10 32.74 -32.53
N ARG A 217 8.66 31.51 -32.25
CA ARG A 217 9.42 30.54 -31.45
C ARG A 217 10.07 29.49 -32.35
N SER A 218 11.33 29.72 -32.69
CA SER A 218 12.29 28.68 -33.06
C SER A 218 13.19 28.34 -31.87
N SER A 219 13.81 27.16 -31.91
CA SER A 219 14.68 26.56 -30.87
C SER A 219 13.96 26.05 -29.59
N PRO A 220 13.98 24.74 -29.32
CA PRO A 220 13.73 24.19 -27.99
C PRO A 220 15.04 24.16 -27.19
N ASP A 221 15.09 24.80 -26.02
CA ASP A 221 16.21 24.64 -25.10
C ASP A 221 15.74 24.49 -23.64
N SER A 222 16.61 23.85 -22.88
CA SER A 222 16.47 23.28 -21.56
C SER A 222 16.11 24.25 -20.43
N SER A 223 15.15 23.84 -19.59
CA SER A 223 15.02 24.35 -18.21
C SER A 223 14.28 23.33 -17.33
N PRO A 224 14.84 22.91 -16.16
CA PRO A 224 14.28 21.82 -15.36
C PRO A 224 13.16 22.30 -14.41
N VAL A 225 11.92 21.93 -14.71
CA VAL A 225 10.80 22.04 -13.77
C VAL A 225 10.82 20.84 -12.81
N HIS A 226 10.47 21.06 -11.53
CA HIS A 226 10.58 20.05 -10.47
C HIS A 226 9.93 18.71 -10.83
N GLY A 227 10.74 17.64 -10.79
CA GLY A 227 10.30 16.27 -10.96
C GLY A 227 9.53 15.76 -9.75
N PHE A 228 8.21 15.99 -9.73
CA PHE A 228 7.34 14.93 -9.24
C PHE A 228 7.43 13.77 -10.23
N VAL A 229 7.80 12.58 -9.75
CA VAL A 229 7.77 11.36 -10.55
C VAL A 229 6.33 11.15 -10.99
N ARG A 230 6.04 11.40 -12.27
CA ARG A 230 4.75 11.07 -12.87
C ARG A 230 4.67 9.54 -12.87
N GLN A 231 3.77 8.98 -12.07
CA GLN A 231 3.25 7.65 -12.38
C GLN A 231 2.78 7.68 -13.84
N ALA A 232 3.22 6.71 -14.65
CA ALA A 232 2.88 6.68 -16.06
C ALA A 232 1.36 6.57 -16.18
N SER A 233 0.71 7.59 -16.76
CA SER A 233 -0.72 7.56 -17.00
C SER A 233 -1.02 6.40 -17.94
N VAL A 234 -1.81 5.44 -17.49
CA VAL A 234 -2.13 4.25 -18.27
C VAL A 234 -3.19 4.62 -19.30
N THR A 235 -2.73 4.95 -20.52
CA THR A 235 -3.56 5.34 -21.67
C THR A 235 -4.40 4.18 -22.21
N THR A 236 -3.88 2.95 -22.13
CA THR A 236 -4.57 1.71 -22.52
C THR A 236 -4.67 0.74 -21.36
N GLY A 237 -5.89 0.27 -21.09
CA GLY A 237 -6.24 -0.60 -19.96
C GLY A 237 -5.50 -1.93 -19.92
N SER A 238 -4.91 -2.36 -21.05
CA SER A 238 -3.97 -3.47 -21.18
C SER A 238 -2.83 -3.44 -20.16
N ASN A 239 -2.41 -2.25 -19.72
CA ASN A 239 -1.26 -2.06 -18.84
C ASN A 239 -1.67 -1.84 -17.37
N ILE A 240 -2.97 -1.96 -17.04
CA ILE A 240 -3.45 -1.90 -15.66
C ILE A 240 -3.07 -3.21 -14.96
N PRO A 241 -2.48 -3.17 -13.75
CA PRO A 241 -2.22 -4.39 -12.97
C PRO A 241 -3.55 -4.99 -12.48
N ILE A 242 -3.89 -6.18 -12.97
CA ILE A 242 -5.10 -6.92 -12.60
C ILE A 242 -4.70 -8.28 -12.03
N ILE A 243 -5.29 -8.67 -10.91
CA ILE A 243 -5.30 -10.04 -10.39
C ILE A 243 -6.74 -10.56 -10.44
N THR A 244 -6.93 -11.71 -11.08
CA THR A 244 -8.24 -12.37 -11.25
C THR A 244 -8.26 -13.69 -10.49
N GLU A 245 -9.22 -13.87 -9.59
CA GLU A 245 -9.55 -15.17 -8.99
C GLU A 245 -10.20 -16.08 -10.04
N LEU A 246 -9.72 -17.33 -10.14
CA LEU A 246 -10.30 -18.39 -10.97
C LEU A 246 -10.56 -19.65 -10.13
N VAL A 247 -11.70 -20.30 -10.35
CA VAL A 247 -12.05 -21.61 -9.79
C VAL A 247 -11.53 -22.74 -10.67
N ASN A 248 -11.57 -22.57 -12.00
CA ASN A 248 -11.22 -23.60 -12.96
C ASN A 248 -9.92 -23.25 -13.71
N ASP A 249 -8.89 -24.10 -13.56
CA ASP A 249 -7.56 -23.90 -14.16
C ASP A 249 -7.63 -23.71 -15.68
N SER A 250 -8.49 -24.46 -16.38
CA SER A 250 -8.65 -24.39 -17.84
C SER A 250 -9.19 -23.06 -18.35
N ASN A 251 -9.73 -22.21 -17.47
CA ASN A 251 -10.20 -20.87 -17.83
C ASN A 251 -9.08 -19.81 -17.91
N VAL A 252 -7.85 -20.12 -17.48
CA VAL A 252 -6.73 -19.16 -17.44
C VAL A 252 -6.40 -18.57 -18.83
N GLN A 253 -6.50 -19.40 -19.87
CA GLN A 253 -6.25 -19.03 -21.27
C GLN A 253 -7.14 -17.89 -21.80
N PHE A 254 -8.30 -17.64 -21.18
CA PHE A 254 -9.22 -16.59 -21.61
C PHE A 254 -8.85 -15.18 -21.08
N LEU A 255 -7.81 -15.07 -20.24
CA LEU A 255 -7.40 -13.78 -19.66
C LEU A 255 -6.50 -12.95 -20.57
N ASP A 256 -5.68 -13.57 -21.42
CA ASP A 256 -4.81 -12.89 -22.39
C ASP A 256 -5.07 -13.42 -23.80
N GLN A 257 -5.18 -12.51 -24.78
CA GLN A 257 -5.43 -12.85 -26.19
C GLN A 257 -4.15 -12.88 -27.03
N ASP A 258 -3.05 -12.34 -26.48
CA ASP A 258 -1.69 -12.39 -27.04
C ASP A 258 -0.89 -13.56 -26.42
N ASP A 259 -1.54 -14.71 -26.33
CA ASP A 259 -1.01 -15.94 -25.74
C ASP A 259 -0.98 -17.04 -26.81
N ASP A 260 0.22 -17.56 -27.08
CA ASP A 260 0.48 -18.60 -28.09
C ASP A 260 0.53 -20.01 -27.46
N ASP A 261 0.20 -20.14 -26.17
CA ASP A 261 0.23 -21.40 -25.41
C ASP A 261 -0.85 -22.40 -25.89
N ASP A 262 -0.48 -23.68 -25.99
CA ASP A 262 -1.43 -24.75 -26.35
C ASP A 262 -2.49 -24.94 -25.25
N PRO A 263 -3.74 -25.34 -25.59
CA PRO A 263 -4.83 -25.48 -24.62
C PRO A 263 -4.65 -26.62 -23.60
N ASP A 264 -3.69 -27.53 -23.85
CA ASP A 264 -3.28 -28.61 -22.94
C ASP A 264 -2.12 -28.20 -22.00
N THR A 265 -1.72 -26.92 -21.99
CA THR A 265 -0.59 -26.40 -21.18
C THR A 265 -0.92 -26.39 -19.68
N GLU A 266 -0.02 -26.92 -18.86
CA GLU A 266 -0.18 -26.95 -17.40
C GLU A 266 -0.20 -25.53 -16.80
N LEU A 267 -1.11 -25.25 -15.86
CA LEU A 267 -1.41 -23.92 -15.31
C LEU A 267 -0.15 -23.06 -14.99
N TYR A 268 0.87 -23.65 -14.38
CA TYR A 268 2.07 -22.93 -13.94
C TYR A 268 3.01 -22.50 -15.08
N LEU A 269 2.84 -23.04 -16.28
CA LEU A 269 3.55 -22.62 -17.49
C LEU A 269 2.84 -21.46 -18.20
N THR A 270 1.52 -21.33 -18.03
CA THR A 270 0.70 -20.35 -18.76
C THR A 270 1.11 -18.90 -18.47
N GLN A 271 1.16 -18.06 -19.50
CA GLN A 271 1.55 -16.64 -19.37
C GLN A 271 0.78 -15.87 -18.28
N PRO A 272 -0.55 -15.97 -18.10
CA PRO A 272 -1.28 -15.17 -17.11
C PRO A 272 -0.92 -15.54 -15.67
N PHE A 273 -0.60 -16.81 -15.42
CA PHE A 273 -0.13 -17.31 -14.13
C PHE A 273 1.34 -16.93 -13.88
N ALA A 274 2.22 -17.15 -14.86
CA ALA A 274 3.65 -16.78 -14.77
C ALA A 274 3.86 -15.26 -14.59
N CYS A 275 2.92 -14.44 -15.10
CA CYS A 275 2.86 -13.00 -14.87
C CYS A 275 2.16 -12.59 -13.56
N GLY A 276 1.56 -13.52 -12.81
CA GLY A 276 0.84 -13.23 -11.57
C GLY A 276 -0.45 -12.42 -11.75
N THR A 277 -1.11 -12.53 -12.91
CA THR A 277 -2.40 -11.86 -13.20
C THR A 277 -3.61 -12.78 -12.98
N ALA A 278 -3.37 -14.08 -12.91
CA ALA A 278 -4.34 -15.11 -12.54
C ALA A 278 -3.96 -15.74 -11.19
N PHE A 279 -4.96 -16.05 -10.36
CA PHE A 279 -4.78 -16.87 -9.16
C PHE A 279 -5.88 -17.94 -9.10
N ALA A 280 -5.48 -19.20 -9.23
CA ALA A 280 -6.40 -20.34 -9.19
C ALA A 280 -6.51 -20.95 -7.78
N VAL A 281 -7.73 -21.32 -7.38
CA VAL A 281 -8.00 -21.92 -6.06
C VAL A 281 -7.30 -23.29 -5.88
N SER A 282 -7.12 -24.04 -6.96
CA SER A 282 -6.42 -25.34 -7.05
C SER A 282 -5.00 -25.35 -6.44
N VAL A 283 -4.31 -24.20 -6.44
CA VAL A 283 -2.99 -24.03 -5.83
C VAL A 283 -3.03 -24.26 -4.31
N LEU A 284 -4.18 -24.04 -3.66
CA LEU A 284 -4.38 -24.28 -2.24
C LEU A 284 -4.52 -25.77 -1.90
N ASP A 285 -5.02 -26.61 -2.81
CA ASP A 285 -5.03 -28.07 -2.62
C ASP A 285 -3.60 -28.64 -2.64
N SER A 286 -2.72 -28.06 -3.47
CA SER A 286 -1.29 -28.38 -3.45
C SER A 286 -0.65 -28.06 -2.09
N LEU A 287 -1.06 -26.96 -1.43
CA LEU A 287 -0.58 -26.60 -0.10
C LEU A 287 -1.00 -27.61 0.99
N MET A 288 -2.15 -28.29 0.85
CA MET A 288 -2.53 -29.38 1.75
C MET A 288 -1.51 -30.54 1.70
N SER A 289 -1.04 -30.89 0.50
CA SER A 289 -0.01 -31.93 0.34
C SER A 289 1.35 -31.51 0.94
N ALA A 290 1.75 -30.25 0.75
CA ALA A 290 2.99 -29.72 1.31
C ALA A 290 2.96 -29.67 2.85
N THR A 291 1.81 -29.30 3.42
CA THR A 291 1.58 -29.26 4.87
C THR A 291 1.61 -30.64 5.50
N TYR A 292 1.12 -31.67 4.80
CA TYR A 292 1.21 -33.07 5.27
C TYR A 292 2.67 -33.56 5.41
N PHE A 293 3.57 -33.12 4.52
CA PHE A 293 5.00 -33.45 4.63
C PHE A 293 5.77 -32.55 5.61
N ASN A 294 5.35 -31.31 5.83
CA ASN A 294 6.00 -30.36 6.74
C ASN A 294 5.03 -29.28 7.25
N ASP A 295 4.64 -29.38 8.52
CA ASP A 295 3.77 -28.46 9.26
C ASP A 295 4.28 -27.01 9.33
N ASN A 296 5.61 -26.83 9.29
CA ASN A 296 6.24 -25.52 9.29
C ASN A 296 5.94 -24.72 8.00
N ILE A 297 5.61 -25.38 6.88
CA ILE A 297 5.31 -24.71 5.60
C ILE A 297 4.05 -23.86 5.71
N LEU A 298 2.95 -24.41 6.25
CA LEU A 298 1.72 -23.65 6.48
C LEU A 298 1.96 -22.50 7.46
N THR A 299 2.73 -22.74 8.52
CA THR A 299 3.07 -21.73 9.53
C THR A 299 3.88 -20.57 8.94
N LEU A 300 4.85 -20.86 8.08
CA LEU A 300 5.66 -19.86 7.37
C LEU A 300 4.84 -19.05 6.37
N ILE A 301 4.09 -19.73 5.49
CA ILE A 301 3.25 -19.08 4.47
C ILE A 301 2.19 -18.22 5.14
N ARG A 302 1.50 -18.74 6.17
CA ARG A 302 0.56 -17.98 7.00
C ARG A 302 1.21 -16.71 7.56
N THR A 303 2.38 -16.83 8.19
CA THR A 303 3.05 -15.68 8.82
C THR A 303 3.42 -14.61 7.79
N LEU A 304 3.91 -15.03 6.62
CA LEU A 304 4.32 -14.14 5.52
C LEU A 304 3.11 -13.44 4.85
N VAL A 305 2.07 -14.20 4.52
CA VAL A 305 0.91 -13.71 3.73
C VAL A 305 -0.10 -12.96 4.60
N THR A 306 -0.42 -13.45 5.81
CA THR A 306 -1.42 -12.79 6.67
C THR A 306 -0.93 -11.49 7.33
N GLY A 307 0.34 -11.11 7.13
CA GLY A 307 0.96 -10.02 7.86
C GLY A 307 1.22 -10.36 9.33
N GLY A 308 1.42 -11.64 9.66
CA GLY A 308 1.76 -12.11 11.01
C GLY A 308 0.56 -12.35 11.93
N ALA A 309 -0.51 -13.02 11.49
CA ALA A 309 -1.61 -13.41 12.37
C ALA A 309 -1.15 -14.46 13.41
N THR A 310 -0.88 -14.01 14.64
CA THR A 310 -0.45 -14.85 15.78
C THR A 310 -1.59 -15.67 16.37
N PRO A 311 -1.32 -16.79 17.08
CA PRO A 311 -2.35 -17.56 17.80
C PRO A 311 -3.07 -16.75 18.89
N GLU A 312 -2.41 -15.76 19.49
CA GLU A 312 -3.03 -14.80 20.41
C GLU A 312 -4.13 -13.99 19.70
N LEU A 313 -3.85 -13.52 18.49
CA LEU A 313 -4.86 -12.84 17.68
C LEU A 313 -6.00 -13.81 17.30
N GLU A 314 -5.71 -15.06 16.93
CA GLU A 314 -6.77 -16.04 16.67
C GLU A 314 -7.71 -16.24 17.85
N ALA A 315 -7.20 -16.32 19.08
CA ALA A 315 -8.02 -16.44 20.28
C ALA A 315 -8.96 -15.23 20.46
N LEU A 316 -8.44 -14.01 20.33
CA LEU A 316 -9.24 -12.78 20.40
C LEU A 316 -10.32 -12.71 19.30
N LEU A 317 -10.06 -13.30 18.14
CA LEU A 317 -11.02 -13.35 17.04
C LEU A 317 -12.03 -14.48 17.17
N ALA A 318 -11.71 -15.56 17.86
CA ALA A 318 -12.66 -16.59 18.25
C ALA A 318 -13.64 -16.12 19.33
N GLU A 319 -13.22 -15.17 20.19
CA GLU A 319 -14.09 -14.55 21.20
C GLU A 319 -15.10 -13.54 20.60
N GLU A 320 -14.68 -12.68 19.67
CA GLU A 320 -15.47 -11.51 19.24
C GLU A 320 -15.63 -11.29 17.72
N ASN A 321 -14.97 -12.08 16.87
CA ASN A 321 -14.97 -11.95 15.40
C ASN A 321 -14.51 -10.58 14.83
N ALA A 322 -14.06 -9.65 15.69
CA ALA A 322 -13.70 -8.28 15.34
C ALA A 322 -12.35 -7.87 15.97
N LEU A 323 -11.70 -6.85 15.39
CA LEU A 323 -10.45 -6.31 15.95
C LEU A 323 -10.75 -5.33 17.08
N ARG A 324 -10.33 -5.66 18.31
CA ARG A 324 -10.32 -4.73 19.44
C ARG A 324 -9.23 -3.67 19.27
N GLY A 325 -9.58 -2.39 19.47
CA GLY A 325 -8.62 -1.29 19.46
C GLY A 325 -7.77 -1.25 20.74
N GLY A 326 -6.44 -1.27 20.59
CA GLY A 326 -5.46 -1.21 21.67
C GLY A 326 -4.97 0.22 21.98
N TYR A 327 -4.32 0.37 23.14
CA TYR A 327 -3.47 1.54 23.41
C TYR A 327 -2.03 1.23 22.97
N SER A 328 -1.29 2.25 22.52
CA SER A 328 0.07 2.08 22.00
C SER A 328 1.08 1.95 23.16
N THR A 329 1.35 0.73 23.61
CA THR A 329 2.39 0.44 24.61
C THR A 329 3.75 0.23 23.91
N PRO A 330 4.89 0.37 24.62
CA PRO A 330 6.19 0.04 24.04
C PRO A 330 6.29 -1.39 23.50
N GLN A 331 5.55 -2.33 24.10
CA GLN A 331 5.47 -3.73 23.65
C GLN A 331 4.68 -3.85 22.33
N THR A 332 3.50 -3.24 22.21
CA THR A 332 2.73 -3.26 20.95
C THR A 332 3.44 -2.50 19.82
N LEU A 333 4.31 -1.54 20.15
CA LEU A 333 5.17 -0.86 19.17
C LEU A 333 6.38 -1.71 18.75
N ALA A 334 6.93 -2.56 19.63
CA ALA A 334 8.00 -3.50 19.26
C ALA A 334 7.51 -4.61 18.30
N ASN A 335 6.26 -5.05 18.45
CA ASN A 335 5.58 -5.99 17.53
C ASN A 335 5.47 -5.49 16.07
N ARG A 336 5.92 -4.26 15.78
CA ARG A 336 5.92 -3.64 14.45
C ARG A 336 7.25 -3.80 13.68
N ASP A 337 8.36 -4.10 14.36
CA ASP A 337 9.65 -4.39 13.69
C ASP A 337 9.63 -5.79 13.08
N ARG A 338 8.93 -5.88 11.95
CA ARG A 338 8.73 -7.09 11.17
C ARG A 338 8.93 -6.76 9.70
N CYS A 339 9.58 -7.67 8.98
CA CYS A 339 9.81 -7.49 7.57
C CYS A 339 8.49 -7.28 6.79
N ARG A 340 8.57 -6.51 5.71
CA ARG A 340 7.48 -6.32 4.75
C ARG A 340 7.94 -6.74 3.36
N VAL A 341 7.06 -7.40 2.61
CA VAL A 341 7.31 -7.74 1.21
C VAL A 341 7.22 -6.45 0.38
N ALA A 342 8.23 -6.22 -0.45
CA ALA A 342 8.29 -5.08 -1.37
C ALA A 342 8.91 -5.47 -2.72
N GLN A 343 8.62 -4.67 -3.73
CA GLN A 343 9.34 -4.66 -5.00
C GLN A 343 10.22 -3.40 -5.05
N LEU A 344 11.50 -3.54 -5.36
CA LEU A 344 12.38 -2.42 -5.72
C LEU A 344 12.52 -2.34 -7.23
N ALA A 345 12.58 -1.13 -7.79
CA ALA A 345 13.09 -0.92 -9.14
C ALA A 345 14.62 -0.95 -9.14
N LEU A 346 15.25 -1.40 -10.23
CA LEU A 346 16.70 -1.22 -10.44
C LEU A 346 17.02 0.14 -11.08
N TYR A 347 16.15 0.68 -11.95
CA TYR A 347 16.38 1.96 -12.63
C TYR A 347 16.36 3.20 -11.72
N ASP A 348 16.00 3.07 -10.44
CA ASP A 348 15.98 4.15 -9.45
C ASP A 348 16.56 3.67 -8.11
N GLY A 349 17.25 4.57 -7.40
CA GLY A 349 17.85 4.30 -6.09
C GLY A 349 19.24 3.63 -6.11
N PRO A 350 19.70 3.10 -4.95
CA PRO A 350 21.10 2.75 -4.68
C PRO A 350 21.59 1.46 -5.35
N PHE A 351 20.80 0.89 -6.25
CA PHE A 351 21.08 -0.35 -6.98
C PHE A 351 21.19 -0.16 -8.50
N ALA A 352 20.98 1.05 -9.01
CA ALA A 352 21.13 1.37 -10.43
C ALA A 352 22.52 0.99 -10.98
N ASP A 353 23.59 1.22 -10.21
CA ASP A 353 24.97 0.81 -10.55
C ASP A 353 25.14 -0.71 -10.82
N LEU A 354 24.17 -1.54 -10.40
CA LEU A 354 24.14 -2.99 -10.61
C LEU A 354 23.08 -3.44 -11.63
N GLY A 355 22.23 -2.53 -12.11
CA GLY A 355 21.21 -2.83 -13.13
C GLY A 355 21.80 -3.01 -14.53
N ASP A 356 22.88 -2.31 -14.84
CA ASP A 356 23.54 -2.33 -16.15
C ASP A 356 24.45 -3.57 -16.32
N GLY A 357 23.85 -4.77 -16.38
CA GLY A 357 24.55 -6.04 -16.59
C GLY A 357 25.28 -6.59 -15.36
N GLY A 358 24.89 -6.17 -14.15
CA GLY A 358 25.43 -6.69 -12.90
C GLY A 358 24.91 -8.09 -12.55
N CYS A 359 25.61 -8.80 -11.66
CA CYS A 359 25.21 -10.12 -11.17
C CYS A 359 24.22 -10.04 -9.99
N TYR A 360 23.17 -10.86 -10.01
CA TYR A 360 22.20 -10.96 -8.90
C TYR A 360 22.86 -11.27 -7.55
N GLY A 361 23.92 -12.09 -7.52
CA GLY A 361 24.65 -12.40 -6.29
C GLY A 361 25.32 -11.19 -5.63
N ASP A 362 25.82 -10.24 -6.42
CA ASP A 362 26.42 -8.99 -5.92
C ASP A 362 25.34 -8.03 -5.40
N LEU A 363 24.19 -7.95 -6.09
CA LEU A 363 23.00 -7.23 -5.61
C LEU A 363 22.51 -7.76 -4.27
N PHE A 364 22.31 -9.09 -4.17
CA PHE A 364 21.92 -9.76 -2.92
C PHE A 364 22.90 -9.45 -1.79
N CYS A 365 24.21 -9.51 -2.08
CA CYS A 365 25.24 -9.17 -1.11
C CYS A 365 25.25 -7.69 -0.69
N LYS A 366 25.01 -6.74 -1.62
CA LYS A 366 24.93 -5.29 -1.33
C LYS A 366 23.68 -4.98 -0.50
N ALA A 367 22.51 -5.48 -0.92
CA ALA A 367 21.23 -5.27 -0.26
C ALA A 367 21.21 -5.82 1.18
N LEU A 368 21.70 -7.04 1.38
CA LEU A 368 21.73 -7.68 2.71
C LEU A 368 22.73 -7.01 3.66
N LYS A 369 23.92 -6.61 3.18
CA LYS A 369 24.96 -5.98 4.02
C LYS A 369 24.70 -4.51 4.35
N THR A 370 24.01 -3.77 3.48
CA THR A 370 23.81 -2.32 3.63
C THR A 370 22.43 -1.97 4.22
N TYR A 371 21.41 -2.78 3.97
CA TYR A 371 20.02 -2.46 4.32
C TYR A 371 19.27 -3.59 5.07
N ASN A 372 19.97 -4.69 5.43
CA ASN A 372 19.36 -5.93 5.95
C ASN A 372 18.27 -6.53 5.04
N MET A 373 18.30 -6.21 3.74
CA MET A 373 17.25 -6.59 2.79
C MET A 373 17.52 -7.96 2.16
N LEU A 374 16.57 -8.88 2.31
CA LEU A 374 16.64 -10.20 1.69
C LEU A 374 15.96 -10.17 0.33
N CYS A 375 16.72 -10.14 -0.75
CA CYS A 375 16.21 -10.35 -2.11
C CYS A 375 15.93 -11.84 -2.33
N PHE A 376 14.78 -12.19 -2.93
CA PHE A 376 14.37 -13.59 -3.12
C PHE A 376 13.84 -13.91 -4.54
N GLY A 377 13.75 -12.92 -5.42
CA GLY A 377 13.36 -13.13 -6.82
C GLY A 377 13.42 -11.86 -7.67
N ILE A 378 13.23 -12.03 -8.97
CA ILE A 378 13.19 -10.97 -9.99
C ILE A 378 11.82 -11.00 -10.67
N TYR A 379 11.33 -9.84 -11.10
CA TYR A 379 10.10 -9.66 -11.85
C TYR A 379 10.43 -8.93 -13.16
N ARG A 380 10.85 -9.72 -14.16
CA ARG A 380 11.48 -9.27 -15.42
C ARG A 380 10.43 -9.04 -16.50
N LEU A 381 10.59 -8.02 -17.34
CA LEU A 381 9.72 -7.83 -18.52
C LEU A 381 9.85 -9.02 -19.47
N ARG A 382 8.73 -9.56 -19.97
CA ARG A 382 8.70 -10.71 -20.89
C ARG A 382 9.64 -10.50 -22.08
N ASP A 383 9.52 -9.33 -22.70
CA ASP A 383 10.23 -8.99 -23.93
C ASP A 383 11.65 -8.43 -23.68
N ALA A 384 12.17 -8.44 -22.44
CA ALA A 384 13.48 -7.88 -22.09
C ALA A 384 14.68 -8.53 -22.81
N HIS A 385 14.51 -9.76 -23.30
CA HIS A 385 15.51 -10.51 -24.06
C HIS A 385 15.45 -10.22 -25.57
N LEU A 386 14.40 -9.53 -26.04
CA LEU A 386 14.24 -9.12 -27.44
C LEU A 386 14.82 -7.72 -27.60
N GLY A 387 15.89 -7.57 -28.41
CA GLY A 387 16.57 -6.29 -28.63
C GLY A 387 15.75 -5.20 -29.36
N THR A 388 14.45 -5.40 -29.52
CA THR A 388 13.49 -4.47 -30.13
C THR A 388 12.55 -3.91 -29.05
N PRO A 389 12.37 -2.58 -28.94
CA PRO A 389 11.52 -1.99 -27.91
C PRO A 389 10.03 -2.31 -28.14
N SER A 390 9.55 -3.36 -27.47
CA SER A 390 8.14 -3.72 -27.38
C SER A 390 7.38 -2.76 -26.45
N GLN A 391 6.08 -2.60 -26.69
CA GLN A 391 5.16 -1.88 -25.79
C GLN A 391 4.57 -2.80 -24.70
N CYS A 392 4.92 -4.09 -24.69
CA CYS A 392 4.42 -5.06 -23.72
C CYS A 392 4.98 -4.77 -22.31
N THR A 393 4.11 -4.36 -21.39
CA THR A 393 4.47 -4.14 -19.98
C THR A 393 4.35 -5.40 -19.11
N LYS A 394 4.01 -6.56 -19.68
CA LYS A 394 3.89 -7.83 -18.95
C LYS A 394 5.25 -8.24 -18.39
N ARG A 395 5.26 -8.69 -17.13
CA ARG A 395 6.45 -9.15 -16.40
C ARG A 395 6.18 -10.55 -15.86
N TYR A 396 7.21 -11.39 -15.81
CA TYR A 396 7.15 -12.74 -15.28
C TYR A 396 8.07 -12.90 -14.06
N VAL A 397 7.72 -13.85 -13.18
CA VAL A 397 8.44 -14.09 -11.92
C VAL A 397 9.60 -15.08 -12.11
N ILE A 398 10.78 -14.74 -11.59
CA ILE A 398 11.95 -15.62 -11.47
C ILE A 398 12.28 -15.75 -9.98
N THR A 399 12.04 -16.92 -9.39
CA THR A 399 12.34 -17.20 -7.98
C THR A 399 13.79 -17.69 -7.82
N ASN A 400 14.47 -17.20 -6.77
CA ASN A 400 15.84 -17.62 -6.38
C ASN A 400 16.84 -17.85 -7.54
N PRO A 401 17.12 -16.82 -8.38
CA PRO A 401 18.08 -16.94 -9.48
C PRO A 401 19.53 -17.17 -8.99
N PRO A 402 20.41 -17.79 -9.81
CA PRO A 402 21.79 -18.09 -9.44
C PRO A 402 22.66 -16.83 -9.30
N TYR A 403 23.84 -16.97 -8.67
CA TYR A 403 24.75 -15.84 -8.40
C TYR A 403 25.09 -15.04 -9.66
N GLU A 404 25.49 -15.74 -10.72
CA GLU A 404 25.95 -15.19 -12.01
C GLU A 404 24.79 -14.76 -12.93
N PHE A 405 23.55 -14.69 -12.43
CA PHE A 405 22.41 -14.26 -13.23
C PHE A 405 22.49 -12.76 -13.53
N GLU A 406 22.57 -12.42 -14.82
CA GLU A 406 22.66 -11.05 -15.33
C GLU A 406 21.35 -10.28 -15.10
N LEU A 407 21.48 -9.07 -14.54
CA LEU A 407 20.41 -8.12 -14.29
C LEU A 407 20.19 -7.18 -15.48
N VAL A 408 18.95 -6.72 -15.64
CA VAL A 408 18.54 -5.72 -16.64
C VAL A 408 18.01 -4.50 -15.88
N PRO A 409 18.33 -3.24 -16.26
CA PRO A 409 17.96 -2.07 -15.44
C PRO A 409 16.44 -1.86 -15.32
N THR A 410 15.64 -2.47 -16.21
CA THR A 410 14.18 -2.46 -16.16
C THR A 410 13.58 -3.49 -15.19
N ASP A 411 14.37 -4.38 -14.59
CA ASP A 411 13.88 -5.39 -13.63
C ASP A 411 13.31 -4.74 -12.36
N LEU A 412 12.32 -5.44 -11.77
CA LEU A 412 11.88 -5.19 -10.40
C LEU A 412 12.33 -6.38 -9.52
N ILE A 413 12.76 -6.13 -8.29
CA ILE A 413 13.36 -7.13 -7.39
C ILE A 413 12.43 -7.37 -6.21
N PHE A 414 12.02 -8.63 -6.00
CA PHE A 414 11.28 -9.05 -4.83
C PHE A 414 12.21 -9.12 -3.61
N CYS A 415 11.83 -8.41 -2.55
CA CYS A 415 12.63 -8.30 -1.34
C CYS A 415 11.79 -8.26 -0.06
N LEU A 416 12.42 -8.66 1.04
CA LEU A 416 11.95 -8.35 2.39
C LEU A 416 12.68 -7.11 2.90
N MET A 417 11.95 -6.02 3.11
CA MET A 417 12.46 -4.81 3.76
C MET A 417 12.24 -4.90 5.28
N GLN A 418 13.23 -4.51 6.09
CA GLN A 418 13.00 -4.25 7.52
C GLN A 418 12.11 -3.00 7.71
N PHE A 419 11.45 -2.89 8.87
CA PHE A 419 10.67 -1.71 9.22
C PHE A 419 11.58 -0.55 9.65
N ASP A 420 11.62 0.55 8.88
CA ASP A 420 12.31 1.77 9.29
C ASP A 420 11.45 2.62 10.22
N HIS A 421 11.91 2.86 11.44
CA HIS A 421 11.26 3.75 12.40
C HIS A 421 11.38 5.24 12.04
N ASN A 422 12.36 5.63 11.20
CA ASN A 422 12.68 7.03 10.93
C ASN A 422 11.77 7.68 9.89
N ALA A 423 11.26 6.93 8.91
CA ALA A 423 10.29 7.40 7.91
C ALA A 423 9.04 8.07 8.51
N GLY A 424 8.65 7.71 9.73
CA GLY A 424 7.59 8.39 10.49
C GLY A 424 7.97 9.80 11.01
N GLN A 425 9.25 10.06 11.27
CA GLN A 425 9.75 11.32 11.84
C GLN A 425 10.28 12.31 10.77
N SER A 426 10.66 11.82 9.59
CA SER A 426 11.25 12.63 8.49
C SER A 426 10.37 13.78 7.97
N ARG A 427 9.10 13.88 8.40
CA ARG A 427 8.20 15.00 8.08
C ARG A 427 7.97 16.00 9.21
N THR A 428 8.32 15.69 10.47
CA THR A 428 8.19 16.62 11.60
C THR A 428 9.47 17.41 11.88
N SER A 429 10.63 16.93 11.40
CA SER A 429 11.92 17.61 11.55
C SER A 429 12.20 18.72 10.53
N LEU A 430 11.48 18.75 9.40
CA LEU A 430 11.71 19.69 8.29
C LEU A 430 11.17 21.13 8.53
N SER A 431 10.50 21.40 9.65
CA SER A 431 9.89 22.71 9.94
C SER A 431 10.76 23.68 10.77
N HIS A 432 11.87 23.22 11.37
CA HIS A 432 12.62 24.00 12.38
C HIS A 432 14.15 23.99 12.22
N SER A 433 14.66 24.21 11.00
CA SER A 433 16.10 24.37 10.72
C SER A 433 16.46 25.67 9.99
N SER A 434 15.73 26.75 10.27
CA SER A 434 16.04 28.10 9.78
C SER A 434 16.79 28.94 10.81
N HIS A 435 17.83 29.66 10.35
CA HIS A 435 18.69 30.62 11.06
C HIS A 435 19.87 30.11 11.93
N SER A 436 21.01 30.07 11.25
CA SER A 436 22.21 30.88 11.58
C SER A 436 23.32 30.31 12.47
N SER A 437 24.53 30.28 11.90
CA SER A 437 25.73 30.81 12.55
C SER A 437 26.76 31.22 11.49
N HIS A 438 26.76 32.51 11.13
CA HIS A 438 27.85 33.11 10.37
C HIS A 438 29.03 33.34 11.32
N SER A 439 30.21 32.77 11.04
CA SER A 439 31.47 33.24 11.63
C SER A 439 32.56 33.24 10.57
N SER A 440 33.51 34.18 10.67
CA SER A 440 34.39 34.57 9.56
C SER A 440 35.86 34.22 9.79
N SER A 441 36.56 33.99 8.68
CA SER A 441 37.94 33.49 8.66
C SER A 441 38.98 34.59 8.94
N LYS A 442 39.99 34.25 9.75
CA LYS A 442 41.29 34.96 9.83
C LYS A 442 42.45 33.95 9.92
N LYS A 443 43.66 34.41 9.58
CA LYS A 443 44.83 33.58 9.20
C LYS A 443 45.86 33.37 10.33
N SER A 444 46.87 32.53 10.01
CA SER A 444 48.29 32.55 10.45
C SER A 444 48.71 31.60 11.58
N SER A 445 49.93 31.01 11.60
CA SER A 445 50.91 30.72 10.52
C SER A 445 52.13 29.90 11.02
N SER A 446 52.74 29.06 10.16
CA SER A 446 54.11 28.45 10.26
C SER A 446 54.33 27.43 11.40
N VAL A 447 55.23 26.43 11.39
CA VAL A 447 56.23 25.79 10.46
C VAL A 447 56.37 24.30 10.90
N HIS A 448 57.02 23.30 10.28
CA HIS A 448 57.93 23.02 9.15
C HIS A 448 57.54 21.61 8.57
N SER A 449 57.97 21.02 7.43
CA SER A 449 58.52 21.40 6.12
C SER A 449 59.74 20.55 5.65
N VAL A 450 59.54 19.67 4.65
CA VAL A 450 60.55 19.18 3.64
C VAL A 450 61.58 18.11 4.11
N PRO A 451 62.10 17.17 3.26
CA PRO A 451 61.84 16.86 1.82
C PRO A 451 61.35 15.42 1.49
N PRO A 452 60.90 15.17 0.23
CA PRO A 452 60.79 13.84 -0.38
C PRO A 452 62.06 13.42 -1.16
N SER A 453 62.17 12.14 -1.54
CA SER A 453 63.17 11.64 -2.53
C SER A 453 62.54 10.65 -3.51
N ASN A 454 62.96 10.70 -4.79
CA ASN A 454 62.31 10.03 -5.92
C ASN A 454 63.36 9.34 -6.82
N ARG A 455 63.11 8.07 -7.23
CA ARG A 455 63.76 7.30 -8.33
C ARG A 455 63.33 5.81 -8.24
N GLN A 456 63.36 4.97 -9.27
CA GLN A 456 63.15 5.08 -10.72
C GLN A 456 63.07 3.64 -11.30
N ASN A 457 62.25 3.41 -12.33
CA ASN A 457 62.21 2.27 -13.26
C ASN A 457 63.10 1.02 -13.02
N ARG A 458 62.46 -0.16 -13.05
CA ARG A 458 62.86 -1.23 -13.99
C ARG A 458 61.70 -2.15 -14.38
N SER A 459 61.82 -2.79 -15.53
CA SER A 459 60.73 -3.47 -16.24
C SER A 459 60.91 -4.99 -16.29
N SER A 460 59.80 -5.68 -16.60
CA SER A 460 59.72 -6.89 -17.43
C SER A 460 60.61 -8.10 -17.08
N LYS A 461 59.97 -9.20 -16.64
CA LYS A 461 60.19 -10.54 -17.23
C LYS A 461 59.02 -11.50 -16.96
N SER A 462 58.92 -12.52 -17.80
CA SER A 462 57.88 -13.55 -17.81
C SER A 462 58.47 -14.95 -17.63
N ARG A 463 57.59 -15.96 -17.49
CA ARG A 463 57.89 -17.40 -17.25
C ARG A 463 58.36 -17.70 -15.81
N GLU A 464 58.23 -18.92 -15.28
CA GLU A 464 57.85 -20.20 -15.93
C GLU A 464 56.99 -21.07 -15.01
N ALA A 465 56.32 -22.09 -15.57
CA ALA A 465 55.54 -23.07 -14.80
C ALA A 465 56.47 -24.17 -14.21
N ARG A 466 55.98 -24.92 -13.21
CA ARG A 466 56.67 -26.13 -12.73
C ARG A 466 55.70 -27.24 -12.34
N GLU A 467 55.96 -28.45 -12.84
CA GLU A 467 55.18 -29.66 -12.55
C GLU A 467 55.53 -30.33 -11.21
N LYS A 468 54.56 -31.13 -10.75
CA LYS A 468 54.68 -32.43 -10.06
C LYS A 468 56.05 -32.83 -9.50
N GLN A 469 56.08 -33.02 -8.19
CA GLN A 469 56.46 -34.28 -7.52
C GLN A 469 55.81 -34.26 -6.13
N LYS A 470 55.47 -35.40 -5.51
CA LYS A 470 55.87 -36.78 -5.80
C LYS A 470 54.74 -37.77 -5.49
#